data_AF-A0A853PTH5-F1
#
_entry.id   AF-A0A853PTH5-F1
#
_cell.length_a   1.000
_cell.length_b   1.000
_cell.length_c   1.000
_cell.angle_alpha   90.00
_cell.angle_beta   90.00
_cell.angle_gamma   90.00
#
_symmetry.space_group_name_H-M   'P 1'
#
loop_
_entity.id
_entity.type
_entity.pdbx_description
1 polymer ?
#
loop_
_entity_poly.entity_id
_entity_poly.type
_entity_poly.pdbx_seq_one_letter_code
_entity_poly.pdbx_strand_id
1 'polypeptide(L)'
;MLSINPSGDEQRHLIERVTGRKVGEFSELTPGEQESVLAQMKKFTRECMDEYARNFYREKIKSGDDLVWYGRVETERHYKNDDPEVKAGRVKAGDKKPGLQLHVHVIVSRMDRTQTVSLSPLSKSRGNRQVLEGREVVVGFDRSQWSSRCASCFNQLYDYFPNYYSMDESLRKYSKNWQAKNELKNEAVSKLKQEILKGELKEERRLYANTFRIYRFVVNPRKAIIQELKRLRTDLLSGRDL
;
A
#
# COMPACT_ATOMS: atom_id res chain seq x y z
N MET A 1 2.58 -7.22 -13.42
CA MET A 1 2.79 -5.77 -13.53
C MET A 1 2.28 -5.12 -12.26
N LEU A 2 3.07 -4.24 -11.66
CA LEU A 2 2.68 -3.47 -10.48
C LEU A 2 2.00 -2.18 -10.95
N SER A 3 1.01 -1.68 -10.22
CA SER A 3 0.38 -0.41 -10.55
C SER A 3 0.17 0.46 -9.31
N ILE A 4 0.41 1.76 -9.48
CA ILE A 4 0.15 2.79 -8.49
C ILE A 4 -0.96 3.66 -9.05
N ASN A 5 -2.11 3.66 -8.37
CA ASN A 5 -3.33 4.29 -8.87
C ASN A 5 -3.93 5.14 -7.75
N PRO A 6 -3.55 6.42 -7.64
CA PRO A 6 -4.28 7.35 -6.79
C PRO A 6 -5.75 7.38 -7.22
N SER A 7 -6.65 7.49 -6.26
CA SER A 7 -8.09 7.68 -6.47
C SER A 7 -8.37 8.99 -7.22
N GLY A 8 -9.57 9.12 -7.79
CA GLY A 8 -9.96 10.35 -8.47
C GLY A 8 -9.90 11.60 -7.58
N ASP A 9 -10.20 11.45 -6.28
CA ASP A 9 -10.07 12.54 -5.30
C ASP A 9 -8.61 12.90 -5.03
N GLU A 10 -7.75 11.91 -4.86
CA GLU A 10 -6.30 12.11 -4.72
C GLU A 10 -5.71 12.81 -5.95
N GLN A 11 -6.12 12.40 -7.15
CA GLN A 11 -5.68 13.03 -8.40
C GLN A 11 -6.14 14.48 -8.50
N ARG A 12 -7.42 14.77 -8.19
CA ARG A 12 -7.95 16.14 -8.16
C ARG A 12 -7.16 17.02 -7.20
N HIS A 13 -6.95 16.53 -5.98
CA HIS A 13 -6.21 17.25 -4.95
C HIS A 13 -4.76 17.52 -5.37
N LEU A 14 -4.09 16.53 -5.95
CA LEU A 14 -2.73 16.69 -6.46
C LEU A 14 -2.67 17.79 -7.52
N ILE A 15 -3.59 17.76 -8.50
CA ILE A 15 -3.63 18.76 -9.58
C ILE A 15 -3.92 20.15 -9.01
N GLU A 16 -4.92 20.29 -8.14
CA GLU A 16 -5.25 21.57 -7.52
C GLU A 16 -4.08 22.13 -6.70
N ARG A 17 -3.37 21.28 -5.95
CA ARG A 17 -2.21 21.70 -5.16
C ARG A 17 -1.04 22.17 -6.02
N VAL A 18 -0.81 21.52 -7.16
CA VAL A 18 0.31 21.81 -8.06
C VAL A 18 0.04 23.00 -8.96
N THR A 19 -1.20 23.14 -9.43
CA THR A 19 -1.57 24.07 -10.51
C THR A 19 -2.48 25.20 -10.04
N GLY A 20 -3.13 25.06 -8.88
CA GLY A 20 -4.20 25.96 -8.42
C GLY A 20 -5.53 25.77 -9.16
N ARG A 21 -5.62 24.83 -10.11
CA ARG A 21 -6.80 24.63 -10.96
C ARG A 21 -7.59 23.39 -10.56
N LYS A 22 -8.91 23.48 -10.70
CA LYS A 22 -9.83 22.35 -10.64
C LYS A 22 -10.24 21.98 -12.05
N VAL A 23 -9.91 20.76 -12.46
CA VAL A 23 -10.18 20.24 -13.81
C VAL A 23 -10.87 18.88 -13.73
N GLY A 24 -11.68 18.57 -14.74
CA GLY A 24 -12.33 17.26 -14.88
C GLY A 24 -11.42 16.25 -15.57
N GLU A 25 -10.66 16.72 -16.56
CA GLU A 25 -9.79 15.95 -17.42
C GLU A 25 -8.34 16.46 -17.38
N PHE A 26 -7.37 15.57 -17.60
CA PHE A 26 -5.95 15.95 -17.60
C PHE A 26 -5.58 16.86 -18.79
N SER A 27 -6.31 16.75 -19.91
CA SER A 27 -6.09 17.57 -21.11
C SER A 27 -6.50 19.03 -20.95
N GLU A 28 -7.24 19.39 -19.90
CA GLU A 28 -7.61 20.79 -19.59
C GLU A 28 -6.44 21.62 -19.03
N LEU A 29 -5.36 20.95 -18.59
CA LEU A 29 -4.14 21.58 -18.11
C LEU A 29 -3.27 22.04 -19.28
N THR A 30 -2.57 23.15 -19.09
CA THR A 30 -1.53 23.61 -20.03
C THR A 30 -0.35 22.63 -20.04
N PRO A 31 0.48 22.60 -21.11
CA PRO A 31 1.63 21.70 -21.17
C PRO A 31 2.60 21.81 -19.97
N GLY A 32 2.85 23.02 -19.46
CA GLY A 32 3.70 23.23 -18.28
C GLY A 32 3.07 22.75 -16.96
N GLU A 33 1.74 22.89 -16.83
CA GLU A 33 1.00 22.32 -15.70
C GLU A 33 1.00 20.80 -15.75
N GLN A 34 0.80 20.21 -16.94
CA GLN A 34 0.88 18.77 -17.14
C GLN A 34 2.25 18.23 -16.76
N GLU A 35 3.33 18.88 -17.21
CA GLU A 35 4.70 18.50 -16.84
C GLU A 35 4.91 18.53 -15.32
N SER A 36 4.43 19.58 -14.66
CA SER A 36 4.52 19.74 -13.21
C SER A 36 3.78 18.64 -12.45
N VAL A 37 2.55 18.29 -12.88
CA VAL A 37 1.77 17.20 -12.30
C VAL A 37 2.44 15.84 -12.54
N LEU A 38 2.94 15.60 -13.76
CA LEU A 38 3.67 14.37 -14.08
C LEU A 38 4.95 14.25 -13.26
N ALA A 39 5.65 15.35 -12.98
CA ALA A 39 6.82 15.35 -12.10
C ALA A 39 6.45 14.93 -10.67
N GLN A 40 5.32 15.40 -10.14
CA GLN A 40 4.82 14.94 -8.83
C GLN A 40 4.39 13.46 -8.85
N MET A 41 3.73 12.98 -9.91
CA MET A 41 3.42 11.55 -10.05
C MET A 41 4.70 10.69 -10.05
N LYS A 42 5.77 11.15 -10.71
CA LYS A 42 7.09 10.49 -10.68
C LYS A 42 7.68 10.50 -9.26
N LYS A 43 7.61 11.63 -8.54
CA LYS A 43 8.07 11.74 -7.15
C LYS A 43 7.33 10.76 -6.25
N PHE A 44 6.01 10.78 -6.27
CA PHE A 44 5.16 9.86 -5.50
C PHE A 44 5.47 8.40 -5.80
N THR A 45 5.71 8.07 -7.07
CA THR A 45 6.08 6.71 -7.49
C THR A 45 7.38 6.25 -6.85
N ARG A 46 8.40 7.12 -6.76
CA ARG A 46 9.67 6.77 -6.11
C ARG A 46 9.47 6.45 -4.63
N GLU A 47 8.69 7.25 -3.91
CA GLU A 47 8.34 6.98 -2.51
C GLU A 47 7.59 5.64 -2.33
N CYS A 48 6.67 5.33 -3.25
CA CYS A 48 6.00 4.03 -3.28
C CYS A 48 6.98 2.86 -3.51
N MET A 49 8.03 3.08 -4.29
CA MET A 49 9.04 2.08 -4.61
C MET A 49 10.07 1.89 -3.48
N ASP A 50 10.34 2.93 -2.70
CA ASP A 50 11.05 2.80 -1.42
C ASP A 50 10.27 1.92 -0.46
N GLU A 51 8.95 2.13 -0.35
CA GLU A 51 8.12 1.27 0.49
C GLU A 51 7.95 -0.13 -0.08
N TYR A 52 8.00 -0.29 -1.40
CA TYR A 52 8.04 -1.59 -2.05
C TYR A 52 9.28 -2.38 -1.62
N ALA A 53 10.46 -1.74 -1.67
CA ALA A 53 11.73 -2.33 -1.24
C ALA A 53 11.68 -2.77 0.24
N ARG A 54 11.28 -1.86 1.14
CA ARG A 54 11.18 -2.14 2.59
C ARG A 54 10.22 -3.27 2.92
N ASN A 55 9.21 -3.50 2.09
CA ASN A 55 8.20 -4.53 2.32
C ASN A 55 8.68 -5.97 2.06
N PHE A 56 9.92 -6.15 1.59
CA PHE A 56 10.57 -7.47 1.55
C PHE A 56 11.29 -7.84 2.85
N TYR A 57 11.50 -6.89 3.77
CA TYR A 57 12.16 -7.12 5.06
C TYR A 57 13.55 -7.77 4.92
N ARG A 58 14.30 -7.37 3.89
CA ARG A 58 15.66 -7.86 3.63
C ARG A 58 16.66 -6.77 3.97
N GLU A 59 17.71 -7.09 4.71
CA GLU A 59 18.71 -6.10 5.12
C GLU A 59 19.39 -5.39 3.94
N LYS A 60 19.54 -6.09 2.81
CA LYS A 60 20.15 -5.56 1.58
C LYS A 60 19.21 -4.70 0.72
N ILE A 61 17.92 -4.66 1.03
CA ILE A 61 16.91 -3.97 0.20
C ILE A 61 16.12 -3.02 1.10
N LYS A 62 16.50 -1.74 1.07
CA LYS A 62 15.98 -0.70 1.98
C LYS A 62 15.28 0.44 1.24
N SER A 63 15.53 0.59 -0.05
CA SER A 63 14.99 1.67 -0.88
C SER A 63 14.77 1.22 -2.32
N GLY A 64 14.07 2.05 -3.10
CA GLY A 64 13.86 1.86 -4.53
C GLY A 64 15.15 1.88 -5.34
N ASP A 65 16.24 2.45 -4.79
CA ASP A 65 17.57 2.45 -5.41
C ASP A 65 18.25 1.08 -5.40
N ASP A 66 17.83 0.20 -4.49
CA ASP A 66 18.29 -1.19 -4.41
C ASP A 66 17.58 -2.10 -5.43
N LEU A 67 16.60 -1.56 -6.16
CA LEU A 67 15.79 -2.27 -7.14
C LEU A 67 16.19 -1.89 -8.57
N VAL A 68 15.94 -2.80 -9.52
CA VAL A 68 15.91 -2.46 -10.95
C VAL A 68 14.46 -2.42 -11.39
N TRP A 69 13.97 -1.23 -11.75
CA TRP A 69 12.57 -1.03 -12.12
C TRP A 69 12.41 0.10 -13.13
N TYR A 70 11.28 0.08 -13.83
CA TYR A 70 10.87 1.14 -14.75
C TYR A 70 9.39 1.45 -14.50
N GLY A 71 9.06 2.74 -14.48
CA GLY A 71 7.71 3.24 -14.27
C GLY A 71 7.27 4.13 -15.44
N ARG A 72 6.09 3.87 -15.98
CA ARG A 72 5.44 4.74 -16.98
C ARG A 72 4.22 5.38 -16.36
N VAL A 73 4.18 6.71 -16.35
CA VAL A 73 2.99 7.48 -15.97
C VAL A 73 2.07 7.52 -17.19
N GLU A 74 0.84 7.07 -17.00
CA GLU A 74 -0.23 7.11 -17.99
C GLU A 74 -1.27 8.15 -17.55
N THR A 75 -1.82 8.87 -18.52
CA THR A 75 -2.80 9.95 -18.29
C THR A 75 -4.21 9.57 -18.68
N GLU A 76 -4.38 8.43 -19.35
CA GLU A 76 -5.64 7.98 -19.92
C GLU A 76 -5.86 6.48 -19.68
N ARG A 77 -7.13 6.10 -19.62
CA ARG A 77 -7.55 4.70 -19.68
C ARG A 77 -8.57 4.54 -20.78
N HIS A 78 -8.59 3.36 -21.38
CA HIS A 78 -9.56 3.03 -22.42
C HIS A 78 -10.45 1.89 -21.94
N TYR A 79 -11.68 1.87 -22.43
CA TYR A 79 -12.61 0.77 -22.21
C TYR A 79 -12.12 -0.50 -22.91
N LYS A 80 -12.20 -1.62 -22.21
CA LYS A 80 -11.88 -2.95 -22.75
C LYS A 80 -13.14 -3.67 -23.18
N ASN A 81 -12.99 -4.66 -24.06
CA ASN A 81 -14.11 -5.49 -24.53
C ASN A 81 -14.89 -6.17 -23.40
N ASP A 82 -14.22 -6.46 -22.28
CA ASP A 82 -14.81 -7.13 -21.12
C ASP A 82 -15.47 -6.18 -20.11
N ASP A 83 -15.31 -4.86 -20.27
CA ASP A 83 -15.89 -3.87 -19.36
C ASP A 83 -17.43 -3.94 -19.39
N PRO A 84 -18.10 -3.86 -18.22
CA PRO A 84 -19.56 -3.94 -18.13
C PRO A 84 -20.29 -2.91 -19.01
N GLU A 85 -19.76 -1.68 -19.12
CA GLU A 85 -20.38 -0.64 -19.94
C GLU A 85 -20.32 -0.94 -21.44
N VAL A 86 -19.24 -1.60 -21.89
CA VAL A 86 -19.09 -2.05 -23.29
C VAL A 86 -20.06 -3.19 -23.58
N LYS A 87 -20.17 -4.17 -22.68
CA LYS A 87 -21.12 -5.28 -22.82
C LYS A 87 -22.58 -4.81 -22.83
N ALA A 88 -22.87 -3.74 -22.10
CA ALA A 88 -24.18 -3.10 -22.08
C ALA A 88 -24.45 -2.22 -23.32
N GLY A 89 -23.50 -2.10 -24.25
CA GLY A 89 -23.63 -1.29 -25.46
C GLY A 89 -23.66 0.22 -25.21
N ARG A 90 -23.27 0.68 -24.02
CA ARG A 90 -23.31 2.11 -23.64
C ARG A 90 -22.10 2.88 -24.15
N VAL A 91 -20.96 2.21 -24.25
CA VAL A 91 -19.68 2.74 -24.75
C VAL A 91 -19.03 1.69 -25.64
N LYS A 92 -18.10 2.08 -26.52
CA LYS A 92 -17.35 1.15 -27.36
C LYS A 92 -16.02 0.78 -26.71
N ALA A 93 -15.54 -0.42 -27.01
CA ALA A 93 -14.18 -0.78 -26.65
C ALA A 93 -13.19 0.13 -27.38
N GLY A 94 -12.15 0.57 -26.68
CA GLY A 94 -11.21 1.57 -27.18
C GLY A 94 -11.62 3.02 -26.91
N ASP A 95 -12.84 3.29 -26.47
CA ASP A 95 -13.22 4.64 -26.06
C ASP A 95 -12.44 5.06 -24.80
N LYS A 96 -12.10 6.35 -24.70
CA LYS A 96 -11.45 6.90 -23.49
C LYS A 96 -12.42 6.88 -22.32
N LYS A 97 -11.94 6.42 -21.17
CA LYS A 97 -12.67 6.54 -19.89
C LYS A 97 -12.64 8.00 -19.45
N PRO A 98 -13.79 8.56 -19.03
CA PRO A 98 -13.85 9.95 -18.59
C PRO A 98 -13.16 10.16 -17.24
N GLY A 99 -12.89 11.42 -16.93
CA GLY A 99 -12.32 11.90 -15.70
C GLY A 99 -10.80 11.73 -15.63
N LEU A 100 -10.23 12.15 -14.49
CA LEU A 100 -8.81 11.97 -14.25
C LEU A 100 -8.43 10.48 -14.18
N GLN A 101 -7.58 10.07 -15.11
CA GLN A 101 -7.10 8.68 -15.27
C GLN A 101 -5.58 8.58 -15.03
N LEU A 102 -4.99 9.45 -14.21
CA LEU A 102 -3.56 9.40 -13.88
C LEU A 102 -3.21 8.14 -13.09
N HIS A 103 -2.32 7.32 -13.64
CA HIS A 103 -1.81 6.13 -12.96
C HIS A 103 -0.42 5.76 -13.44
N VAL A 104 0.25 4.88 -12.72
CA VAL A 104 1.61 4.46 -13.07
C VAL A 104 1.68 2.95 -13.20
N HIS A 105 2.15 2.49 -14.35
CA HIS A 105 2.53 1.10 -14.57
C HIS A 105 3.99 0.91 -14.23
N VAL A 106 4.28 -0.04 -13.34
CA VAL A 106 5.63 -0.34 -12.89
C VAL A 106 5.98 -1.79 -13.24
N ILE A 107 7.14 -1.95 -13.86
CA ILE A 107 7.81 -3.23 -14.05
C ILE A 107 9.05 -3.25 -13.15
N VAL A 108 9.28 -4.39 -12.50
CA VAL A 108 10.37 -4.58 -11.55
C VAL A 108 11.07 -5.87 -11.91
N SER A 109 12.40 -5.87 -11.87
CA SER A 109 13.22 -7.07 -12.00
C SER A 109 12.85 -8.08 -10.91
N ARG A 110 13.02 -9.37 -11.21
CA ARG A 110 12.88 -10.44 -10.21
C ARG A 110 14.03 -10.46 -9.20
N MET A 111 15.09 -9.71 -9.46
CA MET A 111 16.28 -9.63 -8.61
C MET A 111 16.52 -8.17 -8.21
N ASP A 112 17.12 -8.00 -7.03
CA ASP A 112 17.69 -6.72 -6.61
C ASP A 112 18.81 -6.27 -7.56
N ARG A 113 19.24 -5.02 -7.40
CA ARG A 113 20.26 -4.39 -8.26
C ARG A 113 21.59 -5.12 -8.26
N THR A 114 21.96 -5.75 -7.14
CA THR A 114 23.19 -6.54 -7.01
C THR A 114 23.05 -7.99 -7.46
N GLN A 115 21.85 -8.42 -7.89
CA GLN A 115 21.55 -9.79 -8.31
C GLN A 115 21.77 -10.85 -7.21
N THR A 116 21.61 -10.47 -5.94
CA THR A 116 21.83 -11.35 -4.78
C THR A 116 20.56 -11.78 -4.06
N VAL A 117 19.45 -11.05 -4.23
CA VAL A 117 18.20 -11.28 -3.53
C VAL A 117 17.05 -11.35 -4.52
N SER A 118 16.29 -12.46 -4.47
CA SER A 118 15.09 -12.61 -5.31
C SER A 118 13.88 -11.89 -4.71
N LEU A 119 13.23 -11.11 -5.57
CA LEU A 119 12.02 -10.33 -5.31
C LEU A 119 10.79 -11.10 -5.80
N SER A 120 9.93 -11.51 -4.86
CA SER A 120 8.71 -12.29 -5.16
C SER A 120 7.46 -11.61 -4.59
N PRO A 121 7.03 -10.47 -5.17
CA PRO A 121 5.89 -9.68 -4.66
C PRO A 121 4.52 -10.36 -4.78
N LEU A 122 4.43 -11.40 -5.63
CA LEU A 122 3.22 -12.20 -5.85
C LEU A 122 3.20 -13.47 -4.98
N SER A 123 4.17 -13.64 -4.09
CA SER A 123 4.19 -14.76 -3.16
C SER A 123 2.96 -14.75 -2.25
N LYS A 124 2.44 -15.95 -1.94
CA LYS A 124 1.37 -16.10 -0.94
C LYS A 124 1.86 -15.76 0.47
N SER A 125 3.17 -15.85 0.72
CA SER A 125 3.75 -15.48 2.01
C SER A 125 3.73 -13.95 2.17
N ARG A 126 3.28 -13.48 3.34
CA ARG A 126 3.08 -12.05 3.65
C ARG A 126 4.03 -11.59 4.77
N GLY A 127 5.21 -12.19 4.84
CA GLY A 127 6.17 -12.00 5.92
C GLY A 127 6.13 -13.10 6.99
N ASN A 128 5.95 -14.36 6.56
CA ASN A 128 6.11 -15.51 7.45
C ASN A 128 7.59 -15.69 7.79
N ARG A 129 7.90 -16.19 9.00
CA ARG A 129 9.27 -16.53 9.37
C ARG A 129 9.62 -17.92 8.84
N GLN A 130 10.79 -18.03 8.24
CA GLN A 130 11.39 -19.29 7.84
C GLN A 130 12.81 -19.34 8.39
N VAL A 131 13.25 -20.49 8.85
CA VAL A 131 14.66 -20.70 9.23
C VAL A 131 15.40 -21.13 7.98
N LEU A 132 16.33 -20.31 7.52
CA LEU A 132 17.24 -20.61 6.42
C LEU A 132 18.65 -20.59 6.98
N GLU A 133 19.38 -21.70 6.85
CA GLU A 133 20.77 -21.84 7.34
C GLU A 133 20.94 -21.43 8.82
N GLY A 134 19.97 -21.76 9.67
CA GLY A 134 19.99 -21.43 11.10
C GLY A 134 19.60 -19.99 11.45
N ARG A 135 19.31 -19.13 10.46
CA ARG A 135 18.84 -17.74 10.68
C ARG A 135 17.34 -17.62 10.44
N GLU A 136 16.63 -16.94 11.33
CA GLU A 136 15.23 -16.56 11.10
C GLU A 136 15.16 -15.46 10.03
N VAL A 137 14.52 -15.76 8.90
CA VAL A 137 14.32 -14.81 7.81
C VAL A 137 12.82 -14.58 7.63
N VAL A 138 12.42 -13.31 7.56
CA VAL A 138 11.06 -12.94 7.14
C VAL A 138 10.97 -13.06 5.63
N VAL A 139 10.11 -13.95 5.16
CA VAL A 139 9.91 -14.21 3.73
C VAL A 139 8.52 -13.74 3.31
N GLY A 140 8.46 -12.96 2.24
CA GLY A 140 7.21 -12.61 1.58
C GLY A 140 7.05 -11.13 1.33
N PHE A 141 5.88 -10.76 0.83
CA PHE A 141 5.53 -9.39 0.48
C PHE A 141 4.05 -9.19 0.78
N ASP A 142 3.71 -8.27 1.70
CA ASP A 142 2.31 -7.97 1.98
C ASP A 142 1.82 -6.81 1.11
N ARG A 143 1.07 -7.14 0.05
CA ARG A 143 0.50 -6.15 -0.89
C ARG A 143 -0.43 -5.14 -0.21
N SER A 144 -1.16 -5.57 0.82
CA SER A 144 -2.09 -4.70 1.55
C SER A 144 -1.32 -3.71 2.43
N GLN A 145 -0.21 -4.16 3.02
CA GLN A 145 0.69 -3.28 3.75
C GLN A 145 1.36 -2.28 2.82
N TRP A 146 1.93 -2.74 1.71
CA TRP A 146 2.52 -1.84 0.71
C TRP A 146 1.52 -0.79 0.22
N SER A 147 0.31 -1.19 -0.17
CA SER A 147 -0.75 -0.25 -0.58
C SER A 147 -1.11 0.76 0.52
N SER A 148 -1.16 0.35 1.79
CA SER A 148 -1.44 1.26 2.91
C SER A 148 -0.30 2.25 3.14
N ARG A 149 0.95 1.82 2.92
CA ARG A 149 2.12 2.69 3.02
C ARG A 149 2.16 3.69 1.86
N CYS A 150 1.87 3.27 0.63
CA CYS A 150 1.73 4.19 -0.51
C CYS A 150 0.68 5.28 -0.24
N ALA A 151 -0.48 4.92 0.31
CA ALA A 151 -1.49 5.91 0.70
C ALA A 151 -0.96 6.87 1.78
N SER A 152 -0.18 6.36 2.75
CA SER A 152 0.45 7.21 3.77
C SER A 152 1.48 8.17 3.16
N CYS A 153 2.30 7.70 2.21
CA CYS A 153 3.23 8.54 1.46
C CYS A 153 2.49 9.64 0.70
N PHE A 154 1.37 9.32 0.04
CA PHE A 154 0.56 10.31 -0.67
C PHE A 154 0.07 11.40 0.28
N ASN A 155 -0.51 10.98 1.41
CA ASN A 155 -1.02 11.90 2.42
C ASN A 155 0.08 12.82 2.96
N GLN A 156 1.27 12.29 3.23
CA GLN A 156 2.40 13.08 3.75
C GLN A 156 2.97 14.05 2.71
N LEU A 157 3.17 13.59 1.47
CA LEU A 157 3.73 14.43 0.40
C LEU A 157 2.83 15.59 0.02
N TYR A 158 1.51 15.34 0.00
CA TYR A 158 0.54 16.27 -0.56
C TYR A 158 -0.43 16.80 0.48
N ASP A 159 -0.21 16.53 1.77
CA ASP A 159 -1.11 16.95 2.87
C ASP A 159 -2.58 16.59 2.54
N TYR A 160 -2.75 15.41 1.94
CA TYR A 160 -4.06 14.91 1.52
C TYR A 160 -4.61 14.01 2.61
N PHE A 161 -5.75 14.40 3.14
CA PHE A 161 -6.41 13.64 4.19
C PHE A 161 -7.88 13.45 3.76
N PRO A 162 -8.28 12.22 3.39
CA PRO A 162 -9.61 11.94 2.84
C PRO A 162 -10.78 12.49 3.68
N ASN A 163 -10.59 12.64 4.99
CA ASN A 163 -11.60 13.10 5.94
C ASN A 163 -11.46 14.57 6.36
N TYR A 164 -10.47 15.30 5.86
CA TYR A 164 -10.21 16.70 6.24
C TYR A 164 -10.97 17.71 5.36
N TYR A 165 -11.34 17.26 4.16
CA TYR A 165 -12.23 17.96 3.22
C TYR A 165 -13.72 17.80 3.55
N SER A 166 -14.05 17.04 4.60
CA SER A 166 -15.37 17.09 5.22
C SER A 166 -15.53 18.40 6.01
N MET A 167 -16.69 19.04 5.88
CA MET A 167 -17.09 20.19 6.72
C MET A 167 -17.34 19.80 8.18
N ASP A 168 -17.33 18.51 8.50
CA ASP A 168 -17.56 17.97 9.83
C ASP A 168 -16.28 17.93 10.68
N GLU A 169 -16.28 18.70 11.77
CA GLU A 169 -15.16 18.85 12.70
C GLU A 169 -14.78 17.54 13.44
N SER A 170 -15.75 16.62 13.62
CA SER A 170 -15.50 15.30 14.24
C SER A 170 -14.66 14.39 13.33
N LEU A 171 -14.87 14.48 12.02
CA LEU A 171 -14.11 13.74 11.01
C LEU A 171 -12.68 14.28 10.85
N ARG A 172 -12.47 15.59 11.05
CA ARG A 172 -11.12 16.20 11.12
C ARG A 172 -10.32 15.69 12.31
N LYS A 173 -10.94 15.61 13.50
CA LYS A 173 -10.29 15.07 14.72
C LYS A 173 -10.02 13.57 14.60
N TYR A 174 -10.92 12.81 13.98
CA TYR A 174 -10.70 11.41 13.62
C TYR A 174 -9.48 11.24 12.69
N SER A 175 -9.30 12.16 11.73
CA SER A 175 -8.18 12.14 10.77
C SER A 175 -6.81 12.32 11.41
N LYS A 176 -6.62 13.32 12.28
CA LYS A 176 -5.34 13.50 13.00
C LYS A 176 -5.00 12.28 13.85
N ASN A 177 -5.99 11.72 14.53
CA ASN A 177 -5.85 10.49 15.29
C ASN A 177 -5.57 9.28 14.40
N TRP A 178 -6.17 9.19 13.22
CA TRP A 178 -5.92 8.12 12.26
C TRP A 178 -4.50 8.21 11.68
N GLN A 179 -4.03 9.40 11.29
CA GLN A 179 -2.66 9.62 10.80
C GLN A 179 -1.65 9.18 11.86
N ALA A 180 -1.72 9.78 13.07
CA ALA A 180 -0.82 9.44 14.15
C ALA A 180 -0.88 7.94 14.46
N LYS A 181 -2.08 7.35 14.52
CA LYS A 181 -2.26 5.92 14.77
C LYS A 181 -1.72 5.04 13.66
N ASN A 182 -1.83 5.43 12.40
CA ASN A 182 -1.40 4.63 11.27
C ASN A 182 0.11 4.77 11.02
N GLU A 183 0.68 5.96 11.23
CA GLU A 183 2.13 6.22 11.25
C GLU A 183 2.77 5.46 12.42
N LEU A 184 2.29 5.66 13.67
CA LEU A 184 2.76 4.88 14.83
C LEU A 184 2.60 3.39 14.59
N LYS A 185 1.48 2.94 14.02
CA LYS A 185 1.29 1.51 13.72
C LYS A 185 2.27 1.02 12.66
N ASN A 186 2.50 1.77 11.58
CA ASN A 186 3.39 1.36 10.50
C ASN A 186 4.84 1.35 10.97
N GLU A 187 5.25 2.39 11.71
CA GLU A 187 6.58 2.52 12.29
C GLU A 187 6.80 1.47 13.37
N ALA A 188 5.87 1.32 14.32
CA ALA A 188 5.94 0.28 15.34
C ALA A 188 5.96 -1.12 14.72
N VAL A 189 5.13 -1.41 13.70
CA VAL A 189 5.18 -2.71 13.00
C VAL A 189 6.51 -2.89 12.26
N SER A 190 7.08 -1.84 11.68
CA SER A 190 8.37 -1.90 10.99
C SER A 190 9.53 -2.15 11.96
N LYS A 191 9.64 -1.32 13.00
CA LYS A 191 10.64 -1.44 14.08
C LYS A 191 10.50 -2.76 14.80
N LEU A 192 9.28 -3.11 15.23
CA LEU A 192 9.00 -4.39 15.85
C LEU A 192 9.40 -5.55 14.94
N LYS A 193 9.07 -5.53 13.64
CA LYS A 193 9.52 -6.57 12.70
C LYS A 193 11.04 -6.62 12.56
N GLN A 194 11.74 -5.49 12.61
CA GLN A 194 13.21 -5.41 12.55
C GLN A 194 13.89 -5.90 13.85
N GLU A 195 13.40 -5.53 15.02
CA GLU A 195 13.91 -6.01 16.32
C GLU A 195 13.60 -7.50 16.50
N ILE A 196 12.43 -7.92 16.04
CA ILE A 196 12.06 -9.33 15.87
C ILE A 196 13.06 -10.11 15.00
N LEU A 197 13.53 -9.51 13.90
CA LEU A 197 14.48 -10.11 12.97
C LEU A 197 15.86 -10.30 13.61
N LYS A 198 16.22 -9.47 14.59
CA LYS A 198 17.45 -9.57 15.37
C LYS A 198 17.40 -10.63 16.49
N GLY A 199 16.22 -11.21 16.77
CA GLY A 199 16.08 -12.36 17.68
C GLY A 199 16.02 -12.02 19.17
N GLU A 200 15.94 -10.75 19.56
CA GLU A 200 16.19 -10.31 20.95
C GLU A 200 14.99 -10.50 21.91
N LEU A 201 13.76 -10.78 21.43
CA LEU A 201 12.53 -10.64 22.24
C LEU A 201 11.58 -11.84 22.13
N LYS A 202 11.94 -12.99 22.75
CA LYS A 202 11.08 -14.20 22.78
C LYS A 202 9.93 -14.14 23.77
N GLU A 203 10.11 -13.51 24.94
CA GLU A 203 9.10 -13.49 26.01
C GLU A 203 8.05 -12.40 25.82
N GLU A 204 8.49 -11.20 25.42
CA GLU A 204 7.61 -10.08 25.05
C GLU A 204 6.65 -10.46 23.90
N ARG A 205 7.09 -11.39 23.04
CA ARG A 205 6.31 -12.01 21.96
C ARG A 205 4.99 -12.62 22.43
N ARG A 206 4.96 -13.26 23.61
CA ARG A 206 3.74 -13.84 24.20
C ARG A 206 2.83 -12.75 24.75
N LEU A 207 3.41 -11.74 25.39
CA LEU A 207 2.69 -10.62 25.97
C LEU A 207 1.98 -9.82 24.88
N TYR A 208 2.69 -9.41 23.83
CA TYR A 208 2.14 -8.62 22.72
C TYR A 208 1.11 -9.37 21.89
N ALA A 209 1.30 -10.68 21.65
CA ALA A 209 0.30 -11.49 20.95
C ALA A 209 -1.03 -11.51 21.71
N ASN A 210 -0.98 -11.57 23.05
CA ASN A 210 -2.16 -11.50 23.90
C ASN A 210 -2.78 -10.09 23.90
N THR A 211 -1.98 -9.02 23.99
CA THR A 211 -2.48 -7.64 23.96
C THR A 211 -3.15 -7.28 22.64
N PHE A 212 -2.54 -7.65 21.49
CA PHE A 212 -3.15 -7.43 20.17
C PHE A 212 -4.41 -8.27 19.96
N ARG A 213 -4.49 -9.47 20.55
CA ARG A 213 -5.68 -10.31 20.54
C ARG A 213 -6.83 -9.61 21.25
N ILE A 214 -6.59 -9.11 22.46
CA ILE A 214 -7.58 -8.36 23.26
C ILE A 214 -8.00 -7.07 22.54
N TYR A 215 -7.05 -6.31 21.99
CA TYR A 215 -7.34 -5.07 21.27
C TYR A 215 -8.23 -5.26 20.04
N ARG A 216 -8.15 -6.41 19.34
CA ARG A 216 -9.05 -6.72 18.21
C ARG A 216 -10.52 -6.80 18.65
N PHE A 217 -10.80 -7.27 19.86
CA PHE A 217 -12.15 -7.31 20.41
C PHE A 217 -12.68 -5.91 20.74
N VAL A 218 -11.81 -4.99 21.15
CA VAL A 218 -12.19 -3.60 21.46
C VAL A 218 -12.53 -2.83 20.18
N VAL A 219 -11.80 -3.04 19.09
CA VAL A 219 -11.95 -2.26 17.84
C VAL A 219 -13.02 -2.84 16.89
N ASN A 220 -13.13 -4.16 16.80
CA ASN A 220 -14.12 -4.80 15.94
C ASN A 220 -14.51 -6.18 16.50
N PRO A 221 -15.40 -6.21 17.52
CA PRO A 221 -15.70 -7.41 18.29
C PRO A 221 -16.27 -8.54 17.41
N ARG A 222 -17.15 -8.20 16.47
CA ARG A 222 -17.80 -9.19 15.59
C ARG A 222 -16.77 -9.92 14.71
N LYS A 223 -15.84 -9.18 14.11
CA LYS A 223 -14.78 -9.76 13.26
C LYS A 223 -13.74 -10.53 14.08
N ALA A 224 -13.43 -10.07 15.28
CA ALA A 224 -12.52 -10.73 16.22
C ALA A 224 -13.07 -12.10 16.67
N ILE A 225 -14.36 -12.17 17.05
CA ILE A 225 -15.05 -13.41 17.42
C ILE A 225 -15.01 -14.41 16.25
N ILE A 226 -15.32 -13.97 15.03
CA ILE A 226 -15.28 -14.85 13.85
C ILE A 226 -13.88 -15.39 13.59
N GLN A 227 -12.84 -14.57 13.78
CA GLN A 227 -11.44 -15.01 13.64
C GLN A 227 -11.06 -16.04 14.70
N GLU A 228 -11.47 -15.86 15.95
CA GLU A 228 -11.18 -16.83 17.02
C GLU A 228 -11.93 -18.14 16.84
N LEU A 229 -13.19 -18.11 16.41
CA LEU A 229 -13.95 -19.32 16.09
C LEU A 229 -13.30 -20.10 14.93
N LYS A 230 -12.79 -19.39 13.91
CA LYS A 230 -12.04 -20.03 12.81
C LYS A 230 -10.74 -20.65 13.31
N ARG A 231 -10.04 -19.99 14.22
CA ARG A 231 -8.80 -20.51 14.81
C ARG A 231 -9.07 -21.75 15.66
N LEU A 232 -10.01 -21.69 16.59
CA LEU A 232 -10.44 -22.83 17.42
C LEU A 232 -10.85 -24.03 16.56
N ARG A 233 -11.61 -23.78 15.48
CA ARG A 233 -11.95 -24.82 14.51
C ARG A 233 -10.71 -25.44 13.86
N THR A 234 -9.70 -24.63 13.53
CA THR A 234 -8.46 -25.12 12.91
C THR A 234 -7.61 -25.91 13.90
N ASP A 235 -7.55 -25.48 15.15
CA ASP A 235 -6.82 -26.14 16.24
C ASP A 235 -7.47 -27.51 16.56
N LEU A 236 -8.80 -27.56 16.67
CA LEU A 236 -9.60 -28.79 16.80
C LEU A 236 -9.38 -29.76 15.63
N LEU A 237 -9.38 -29.26 14.39
CA LEU A 237 -9.17 -30.09 13.20
C LEU A 237 -7.73 -30.57 13.03
N SER A 238 -6.77 -29.96 13.73
CA SER A 238 -5.35 -30.32 13.65
C SER A 238 -4.86 -31.14 14.85
N GLY A 239 -5.76 -31.55 15.75
CA GLY A 239 -5.43 -32.38 16.92
C GLY A 239 -4.51 -31.69 17.93
N ARG A 240 -4.43 -30.36 17.87
CA ARG A 240 -3.74 -29.56 18.88
C ARG A 240 -4.79 -29.15 19.91
N ASP A 241 -5.09 -30.07 20.82
CA ASP A 241 -5.92 -29.72 21.96
C ASP A 241 -5.21 -28.68 22.85
N LEU A 242 -6.05 -27.84 23.46
CA LEU A 242 -5.83 -26.57 24.18
C LEU A 242 -4.52 -26.42 24.97
#